data_AF-A0A6N9TQW5-F1
#
_entry.id   AF-A0A6N9TQW5-F1
#
_cell.length_a   1.000
_cell.length_b   1.000
_cell.length_c   1.000
_cell.angle_alpha   90.00
_cell.angle_beta   90.00
_cell.angle_gamma   90.00
#
_symmetry.space_group_name_H-M   'P 1'
#
loop_
_entity.id
_entity.type
_entity.pdbx_description
1 polymer ?
#
loop_
_entity_poly.entity_id
_entity_poly.type
_entity_poly.pdbx_seq_one_letter_code
_entity_poly.pdbx_strand_id
1 'polypeptide(L)'
;LAGGGRLAVDGAVGLARAFHVSEALIGLTLVAVGTSLPELVASAMATLRGQADLAVGNVVGSNIFNLLFVGGVTAVIRPIRVPPGGHWDLWFLAAMSGVLLPLSISNSRSIVRLEGAALLAAYLAYTAWRCLVAPGGAG
;
A
#
# COMPACT_ATOMS: atom_id res chain seq x y z
N LEU A 1 2.59 13.65 15.05
CA LEU A 1 2.86 12.44 14.23
C LEU A 1 2.84 12.73 12.72
N ALA A 2 2.01 13.63 12.19
CA ALA A 2 1.99 13.98 10.76
C ALA A 2 3.27 14.65 10.21
N GLY A 3 4.05 15.34 11.05
CA GLY A 3 5.26 16.06 10.62
C GLY A 3 6.47 15.17 10.34
N GLY A 4 6.62 14.04 11.07
CA GLY A 4 7.81 13.17 10.93
C GLY A 4 7.86 12.42 9.61
N GLY A 5 6.69 11.94 9.14
CA GLY A 5 6.57 11.30 7.84
C GLY A 5 6.88 12.25 6.69
N ARG A 6 6.28 13.45 6.70
CA ARG A 6 6.57 14.49 5.69
C ARG A 6 8.04 14.88 5.67
N LEU A 7 8.66 15.11 6.83
CA LEU A 7 10.09 15.45 6.90
C LEU A 7 10.99 14.34 6.36
N ALA A 8 10.65 13.07 6.60
CA ALA A 8 11.41 11.95 6.05
C ALA A 8 11.26 11.84 4.52
N VAL A 9 10.03 12.05 3.99
CA VAL A 9 9.77 12.06 2.55
C VAL A 9 10.45 13.25 1.86
N ASP A 10 10.30 14.45 2.42
CA ASP A 10 10.89 15.68 1.88
C ASP A 10 12.43 15.60 1.88
N GLY A 11 13.03 15.07 2.96
CA GLY A 11 14.47 14.83 3.05
C GLY A 11 14.97 13.80 2.04
N ALA A 12 14.23 12.71 1.85
CA ALA A 12 14.57 11.70 0.84
C ALA A 12 14.47 12.29 -0.58
N VAL A 13 13.42 13.06 -0.89
CA VAL A 13 13.23 13.73 -2.19
C VAL A 13 14.38 14.70 -2.46
N GLY A 14 14.82 15.45 -1.45
CA GLY A 14 15.99 16.33 -1.54
C GLY A 14 17.28 15.59 -1.89
N LEU A 15 17.53 14.44 -1.27
CA LEU A 15 18.67 13.58 -1.59
C LEU A 15 18.58 13.02 -3.01
N ALA A 16 17.43 12.50 -3.44
CA ALA A 16 17.28 11.92 -4.77
C ALA A 16 17.51 12.95 -5.89
N ARG A 17 17.07 14.21 -5.70
CA ARG A 17 17.38 15.33 -6.59
C ARG A 17 18.87 15.64 -6.62
N ALA A 18 19.55 15.62 -5.47
CA ALA A 18 20.99 15.82 -5.38
C ALA A 18 21.79 14.73 -6.11
N PHE A 19 21.24 13.50 -6.20
CA PHE A 19 21.82 12.39 -6.97
C PHE A 19 21.37 12.35 -8.45
N HIS A 20 20.77 13.42 -8.97
CA HIS A 20 20.28 13.52 -10.36
C HIS A 20 19.31 12.40 -10.79
N VAL A 21 18.54 11.87 -9.83
CA VAL A 21 17.46 10.93 -10.12
C VAL A 21 16.31 11.69 -10.78
N SER A 22 15.72 11.12 -11.84
CA SER A 22 14.61 11.76 -12.54
C SER A 22 13.37 11.89 -11.65
N GLU A 23 12.62 12.99 -11.77
CA GLU A 23 11.38 13.23 -11.01
C GLU A 23 10.36 12.10 -11.21
N ALA A 24 10.35 11.46 -12.39
CA ALA A 24 9.52 10.30 -12.67
C ALA A 24 9.89 9.10 -11.78
N LEU A 25 11.18 8.83 -11.60
CA LEU A 25 11.64 7.74 -10.74
C LEU A 25 11.40 8.07 -9.26
N ILE A 26 11.59 9.33 -8.85
CA ILE A 26 11.28 9.82 -7.50
C ILE A 26 9.78 9.65 -7.18
N GLY A 27 8.90 10.02 -8.11
CA GLY A 27 7.45 9.85 -7.97
C GLY A 27 7.04 8.38 -7.89
N LEU A 28 7.62 7.52 -8.73
CA LEU A 28 7.28 6.10 -8.78
C LEU A 28 7.80 5.30 -7.57
N THR A 29 8.94 5.71 -6.99
CA THR A 29 9.61 4.94 -5.92
C THR A 29 9.54 5.66 -4.58
N LEU A 30 10.11 6.84 -4.49
CA LEU A 30 10.33 7.54 -3.23
C LEU A 30 9.06 8.13 -2.65
N VAL A 31 8.20 8.69 -3.50
CA VAL A 31 6.89 9.21 -3.09
C VAL A 31 5.96 8.04 -2.78
N ALA A 32 5.90 7.01 -3.63
CA ALA A 32 5.06 5.83 -3.41
C ALA A 32 5.39 5.08 -2.10
N VAL A 33 6.68 4.89 -1.83
CA VAL A 33 7.18 4.29 -0.58
C VAL A 33 7.02 5.27 0.57
N GLY A 34 7.31 6.55 0.35
CA GLY A 34 7.21 7.62 1.32
C GLY A 34 5.80 7.89 1.85
N THR A 35 4.76 7.67 1.04
CA THR A 35 3.36 7.81 1.47
C THR A 35 2.84 6.64 2.29
N SER A 36 3.54 5.51 2.33
CA SER A 36 3.12 4.32 3.11
C SER A 36 4.06 4.02 4.28
N LEU A 37 5.24 4.65 4.32
CA LEU A 37 6.25 4.50 5.35
C LEU A 37 5.78 4.97 6.74
N PRO A 38 5.14 6.15 6.88
CA PRO A 38 4.63 6.62 8.16
C PRO A 38 3.60 5.65 8.75
N GLU A 39 2.73 5.11 7.91
CA GLU A 39 1.71 4.13 8.27
C GLU A 39 2.35 2.81 8.68
N LEU A 40 3.37 2.34 7.93
CA LEU A 40 4.14 1.14 8.26
C LEU A 40 4.81 1.28 9.63
N VAL A 41 5.48 2.42 9.87
CA VAL A 41 6.14 2.71 11.14
C VAL A 41 5.13 2.81 12.28
N ALA A 42 3.99 3.48 12.07
CA ALA A 42 2.92 3.59 13.07
C ALA A 42 2.34 2.21 13.44
N SER A 43 2.03 1.39 12.44
CA SER A 43 1.51 0.02 12.65
C SER A 43 2.54 -0.91 13.30
N ALA A 44 3.82 -0.81 12.91
CA ALA A 44 4.90 -1.56 13.55
C ALA A 44 5.08 -1.17 15.02
N MET A 45 5.10 0.14 15.31
CA MET A 45 5.22 0.65 16.68
C MET A 45 4.02 0.27 17.56
N ALA A 46 2.80 0.31 17.02
CA ALA A 46 1.60 -0.16 17.72
C ALA A 46 1.68 -1.66 18.03
N THR A 47 2.12 -2.47 17.08
CA THR A 47 2.30 -3.92 17.26
C THR A 47 3.36 -4.24 18.30
N LEU A 48 4.51 -3.56 18.27
CA LEU A 48 5.59 -3.71 19.26
C LEU A 48 5.16 -3.34 20.69
N ARG A 49 4.15 -2.47 20.83
CA ARG A 49 3.54 -2.08 22.10
C ARG A 49 2.40 -3.00 22.55
N GLY A 50 2.18 -4.12 21.86
CA GLY A 50 1.08 -5.05 22.13
C GLY A 50 -0.30 -4.54 21.71
N GLN A 51 -0.37 -3.46 20.94
CA GLN A 51 -1.62 -2.82 20.50
C GLN A 51 -1.96 -3.24 19.06
N ALA A 52 -2.10 -4.54 18.82
CA ALA A 52 -2.36 -5.11 17.50
C ALA A 52 -3.65 -4.56 16.86
N ASP A 53 -4.71 -4.35 17.64
CA ASP A 53 -5.97 -3.76 17.18
C ASP A 53 -5.78 -2.37 16.55
N LEU A 54 -4.89 -1.55 17.13
CA LEU A 54 -4.59 -0.22 16.60
C LEU A 54 -3.76 -0.30 15.32
N ALA A 55 -2.86 -1.27 15.22
CA ALA A 55 -2.09 -1.50 14.00
C ALA A 55 -3.01 -1.92 12.84
N VAL A 56 -3.93 -2.85 13.07
CA VAL A 56 -4.92 -3.28 12.07
C VAL A 56 -5.84 -2.13 11.68
N GLY A 57 -6.35 -1.38 12.67
CA GLY A 57 -7.18 -0.20 12.42
C GLY A 57 -6.48 0.86 11.57
N ASN A 58 -5.19 1.10 11.81
CA ASN A 58 -4.38 2.03 11.02
C ASN A 58 -4.22 1.56 9.57
N VAL A 59 -3.89 0.27 9.34
CA VAL A 59 -3.73 -0.28 7.99
C VAL A 59 -5.05 -0.27 7.22
N VAL A 60 -6.12 -0.78 7.82
CA VAL A 60 -7.44 -0.88 7.16
C VAL A 60 -8.00 0.52 6.90
N GLY A 61 -7.96 1.40 7.90
CA GLY A 61 -8.46 2.77 7.79
C GLY A 61 -7.72 3.58 6.72
N SER A 62 -6.39 3.48 6.64
CA SER A 62 -5.59 4.21 5.64
C SER A 62 -5.89 3.75 4.22
N ASN A 63 -6.10 2.43 4.00
CA ASN A 63 -6.48 1.91 2.69
C ASN A 63 -7.88 2.38 2.27
N ILE A 64 -8.85 2.37 3.18
CA ILE A 64 -10.20 2.88 2.91
C ILE A 64 -10.16 4.37 2.58
N PHE A 65 -9.41 5.17 3.34
CA PHE A 65 -9.25 6.60 3.08
C PHE A 65 -8.60 6.88 1.72
N ASN A 66 -7.53 6.14 1.38
CA ASN A 66 -6.85 6.32 0.10
C ASN A 66 -7.74 5.91 -1.10
N LEU A 67 -8.52 4.84 -0.98
CA LEU A 67 -9.45 4.42 -2.04
C LEU A 67 -10.63 5.38 -2.20
N LEU A 68 -11.34 5.67 -1.10
CA LEU A 68 -12.60 6.42 -1.16
C LEU A 68 -12.39 7.93 -1.24
N PHE A 69 -11.52 8.47 -0.39
CA PHE A 69 -11.32 9.92 -0.34
C PHE A 69 -10.31 10.36 -1.40
N VAL A 70 -9.07 9.87 -1.35
CA VAL A 70 -8.04 10.31 -2.32
C VAL A 70 -8.39 9.84 -3.73
N GLY A 71 -8.66 8.57 -3.92
CA GLY A 71 -9.06 7.99 -5.21
C GLY A 71 -10.38 8.55 -5.73
N GLY A 72 -11.41 8.62 -4.89
CA GLY A 72 -12.72 9.16 -5.26
C GLY A 72 -12.67 10.63 -5.66
N VAL A 73 -12.05 11.50 -4.85
CA VAL A 73 -11.89 12.92 -5.18
C VAL A 73 -11.05 13.09 -6.46
N THR A 74 -9.97 12.31 -6.61
CA THR A 74 -9.15 12.34 -7.82
C THR A 74 -9.96 11.95 -9.06
N ALA A 75 -10.79 10.91 -8.97
CA ALA A 75 -11.63 10.44 -10.07
C ALA A 75 -12.72 11.46 -10.48
N VAL A 76 -13.26 12.22 -9.52
CA VAL A 76 -14.21 13.31 -9.78
C VAL A 76 -13.53 14.48 -10.52
N ILE A 77 -12.31 14.83 -10.12
CA ILE A 77 -11.55 15.93 -10.75
C ILE A 77 -11.03 15.52 -12.13
N ARG A 78 -10.46 14.31 -12.24
CA ARG A 78 -9.86 13.78 -13.46
C ARG A 78 -10.16 12.29 -13.59
N PRO A 79 -10.93 11.87 -14.62
CA PRO A 79 -11.24 10.46 -14.84
C PRO A 79 -9.98 9.60 -14.92
N ILE A 80 -9.88 8.61 -14.04
CA ILE A 80 -8.77 7.66 -13.98
C ILE A 80 -9.01 6.59 -15.05
N ARG A 81 -8.16 6.53 -16.07
CA ARG A 81 -8.24 5.48 -17.09
C ARG A 81 -7.56 4.22 -16.56
N VAL A 82 -8.31 3.12 -16.49
CA VAL A 82 -7.76 1.81 -16.14
C VAL A 82 -7.06 1.24 -17.38
N PRO A 83 -5.76 0.93 -17.32
CA PRO A 83 -5.05 0.33 -18.44
C PRO A 83 -5.58 -1.07 -18.78
N PRO A 84 -5.39 -1.57 -20.01
CA PRO A 84 -5.78 -2.93 -20.40
C PRO A 84 -5.21 -3.97 -19.42
N GLY A 85 -6.07 -4.82 -18.86
CA GLY A 85 -5.67 -5.81 -17.84
C GLY A 85 -5.52 -5.27 -16.42
N GLY A 86 -5.71 -3.98 -16.16
CA GLY A 86 -5.70 -3.40 -14.80
C GLY A 86 -6.90 -3.81 -13.95
N HIS A 87 -7.98 -4.29 -14.56
CA HIS A 87 -9.11 -4.87 -13.84
C HIS A 87 -8.71 -6.14 -13.05
N TRP A 88 -7.74 -6.92 -13.52
CA TRP A 88 -7.22 -8.07 -12.76
C TRP A 88 -6.57 -7.65 -11.44
N ASP A 89 -5.90 -6.50 -11.40
CA ASP A 89 -5.33 -5.94 -10.17
C ASP A 89 -6.45 -5.55 -9.20
N LEU A 90 -7.51 -4.91 -9.72
CA LEU A 90 -8.67 -4.53 -8.92
C LEU A 90 -9.40 -5.75 -8.33
N TRP A 91 -9.63 -6.80 -9.13
CA TRP A 91 -10.26 -8.03 -8.67
C TRP A 91 -9.41 -8.76 -7.63
N PHE A 92 -8.09 -8.83 -7.84
CA PHE A 92 -7.17 -9.43 -6.88
C PHE A 92 -7.14 -8.66 -5.55
N LEU A 93 -7.06 -7.33 -5.60
CA LEU A 93 -7.11 -6.47 -4.42
C LEU A 93 -8.43 -6.62 -3.66
N ALA A 94 -9.56 -6.69 -4.38
CA ALA A 94 -10.87 -6.91 -3.79
C ALA A 94 -10.97 -8.30 -3.12
N ALA A 95 -10.45 -9.34 -3.77
CA ALA A 95 -10.43 -10.71 -3.21
C ALA A 95 -9.56 -10.79 -1.94
N MET A 96 -8.35 -10.22 -1.97
CA MET A 96 -7.47 -10.18 -0.79
C MET A 96 -8.10 -9.42 0.37
N SER A 97 -8.72 -8.27 0.10
CA SER A 97 -9.46 -7.48 1.11
C SER A 97 -10.66 -8.26 1.66
N GLY A 98 -11.37 -8.98 0.78
CA GLY A 98 -12.50 -9.84 1.13
C GLY A 98 -12.14 -11.05 1.97
N VAL A 99 -10.90 -11.56 1.88
CA VAL A 99 -10.36 -12.62 2.75
C VAL A 99 -9.87 -12.05 4.09
N LEU A 100 -9.26 -10.86 4.06
CA LEU A 100 -8.73 -10.18 5.25
C LEU A 100 -9.82 -9.83 6.28
N LEU A 101 -11.00 -9.43 5.80
CA LEU A 101 -12.15 -9.06 6.64
C LEU A 101 -12.67 -10.21 7.54
N PRO A 102 -13.05 -11.39 7.01
CA PRO A 102 -13.52 -12.51 7.83
C PRO A 102 -12.41 -13.09 8.71
N LEU A 103 -11.14 -13.10 8.28
CA LEU A 103 -10.03 -13.50 9.14
C LEU A 103 -9.87 -12.56 10.34
N SER A 104 -10.00 -11.25 10.13
CA SER A 104 -9.92 -10.25 11.21
C SER A 104 -11.12 -10.30 12.17
N ILE A 105 -12.30 -10.71 11.70
CA ILE A 105 -13.53 -10.76 12.52
C ILE A 105 -13.67 -12.10 13.25
N SER A 106 -13.26 -13.22 12.64
CA SER A 106 -13.46 -14.57 13.17
C SER A 106 -12.48 -14.95 14.28
N ASN A 107 -11.23 -14.47 14.22
CA ASN A 107 -10.14 -14.97 15.07
C ASN A 107 -9.75 -14.01 16.21
N SER A 108 -10.73 -13.57 17.02
CA SER A 108 -10.51 -12.68 18.18
C SER A 108 -9.68 -11.41 17.87
N ARG A 109 -9.87 -10.80 16.69
CA ARG A 109 -9.12 -9.63 16.18
C ARG A 109 -7.60 -9.82 15.99
N SER A 110 -7.11 -11.06 16.02
CA SER A 110 -5.69 -11.36 15.89
C SER A 110 -5.41 -12.09 14.57
N ILE A 111 -4.60 -11.48 13.70
CA ILE A 111 -4.00 -12.19 12.56
C ILE A 111 -2.82 -13.02 13.08
N VAL A 112 -2.90 -14.35 12.98
CA VAL A 112 -1.78 -15.21 13.41
C VAL A 112 -0.65 -15.16 12.38
N ARG A 113 0.60 -15.42 12.81
CA ARG A 113 1.79 -15.37 11.94
C ARG A 113 1.64 -16.19 10.65
N LEU A 114 0.90 -17.29 10.71
CA LEU A 114 0.65 -18.16 9.56
C LEU A 114 -0.31 -17.53 8.54
N GLU A 115 -1.38 -16.88 9.00
CA GLU A 115 -2.32 -16.15 8.13
C GLU A 115 -1.62 -14.96 7.46
N GLY A 116 -0.83 -14.20 8.23
CA GLY A 116 -0.02 -13.12 7.70
C GLY A 116 1.01 -13.60 6.67
N ALA A 117 1.68 -14.72 6.93
CA ALA A 117 2.62 -15.32 5.99
C ALA A 117 1.93 -15.82 4.71
N ALA A 118 0.74 -16.42 4.83
CA ALA A 118 -0.05 -16.86 3.68
C ALA A 118 -0.51 -15.68 2.81
N LEU A 119 -0.99 -14.59 3.43
CA LEU A 119 -1.37 -13.37 2.72
C LEU A 119 -0.17 -12.73 2.01
N LEU A 120 0.99 -12.67 2.68
CA LEU A 120 2.22 -12.16 2.09
C LEU A 120 2.69 -13.04 0.92
N ALA A 121 2.64 -14.36 1.06
CA ALA A 121 2.98 -15.29 0.00
C ALA A 121 2.05 -15.15 -1.21
N ALA A 122 0.73 -15.01 -0.99
CA ALA A 122 -0.24 -14.77 -2.04
C ALA A 122 0.02 -13.44 -2.78
N TYR A 123 0.37 -12.38 -2.05
CA TYR A 123 0.75 -11.09 -2.62
C TYR A 123 2.03 -11.19 -3.47
N LEU A 124 3.08 -11.86 -2.96
CA LEU A 124 4.33 -12.06 -3.70
C LEU A 124 4.13 -12.94 -4.93
N ALA A 125 3.33 -14.00 -4.83
CA ALA A 125 3.01 -14.87 -5.97
C ALA A 125 2.24 -14.10 -7.06
N TYR A 126 1.27 -13.27 -6.66
CA TYR A 126 0.51 -12.47 -7.60
C TYR A 126 1.35 -11.40 -8.30
N THR A 127 2.16 -10.66 -7.54
CA THR A 127 3.06 -9.64 -8.09
C THR A 127 4.08 -10.26 -9.03
N ALA A 128 4.69 -11.40 -8.68
CA ALA A 128 5.57 -12.15 -9.57
C ALA A 128 4.85 -12.62 -10.85
N TRP A 129 3.64 -13.16 -10.72
CA TRP A 129 2.83 -13.57 -11.87
C TRP A 129 2.50 -12.39 -12.80
N ARG A 130 2.11 -11.25 -12.24
CA ARG A 130 1.86 -10.02 -13.01
C ARG A 130 3.11 -9.54 -13.74
N CYS A 131 4.28 -9.59 -13.09
CA CYS A 131 5.56 -9.26 -13.74
C CYS A 131 5.91 -10.21 -14.89
N LEU A 132 5.58 -11.50 -14.77
CA LEU A 132 5.88 -12.51 -15.81
C LEU A 132 4.88 -12.47 -16.97
N VAL A 133 3.61 -12.18 -16.71
CA VAL A 133 2.52 -12.19 -17.71
C VAL A 133 2.30 -10.83 -18.36
N ALA A 134 2.80 -9.74 -17.77
CA ALA A 134 2.86 -8.43 -18.41
C ALA A 134 4.29 -8.14 -18.90
N PRO A 135 4.79 -8.80 -19.96
CA PRO A 135 6.01 -8.36 -20.60
C PRO A 135 5.74 -7.02 -21.30
N GLY A 136 6.18 -5.91 -20.68
CA GLY A 136 6.32 -4.62 -21.33
C GLY A 136 5.11 -3.69 -21.30
N GLY A 137 5.07 -2.80 -20.32
CA GLY A 137 4.49 -1.46 -20.43
C GLY A 137 5.58 -0.37 -20.46
N ALA A 138 6.83 -0.74 -20.79
CA ALA A 138 7.89 0.21 -21.11
C ALA A 138 7.85 0.47 -22.62
N GLY A 139 6.97 1.38 -23.03
CA GLY A 139 6.79 1.89 -24.38
C GLY A 139 5.93 3.14 -24.33
#